data_AF-A0A7I9ZNY3-F1
#
_entry.id   AF-A0A7I9ZNY3-F1
#
_cell.length_a   1.000
_cell.length_b   1.000
_cell.length_c   1.000
_cell.angle_alpha   90.00
_cell.angle_beta   90.00
_cell.angle_gamma   90.00
#
_symmetry.space_group_name_H-M   'P 1'
#
loop_
_entity.id
_entity.type
_entity.pdbx_description
1 polymer ?
#
loop_
_entity_poly.entity_id
_entity_poly.type
_entity_poly.pdbx_seq_one_letter_code
_entity_poly.pdbx_strand_id
1 'polypeptide(L)'
;MIREILAATAVAAAAVCSAPTAVAEPGPMYPDNPGRYATDVPGMIYDARLTAPCTNMERFTFGRGKGGEALQCRWIPNQWPPVYTGFWQIAYELHGVQEIGARCPKPQAAAQAPDGRPLLCVGAQGWQPGILTSAGFTPL
;
A
#
# COMPACT_ATOMS: atom_id res chain seq x y z
N MET A 1 -14.16 -22.55 -58.88
CA MET A 1 -14.76 -21.66 -57.85
C MET A 1 -14.79 -22.30 -56.46
N ILE A 2 -15.54 -23.38 -56.19
CA ILE A 2 -15.63 -24.00 -54.84
C ILE A 2 -14.27 -24.47 -54.28
N ARG A 3 -13.43 -25.08 -55.13
CA ARG A 3 -12.08 -25.55 -54.74
C ARG A 3 -11.12 -24.43 -54.33
N GLU A 4 -11.24 -23.25 -54.95
CA GLU A 4 -10.36 -22.10 -54.64
C GLU A 4 -10.78 -21.41 -53.34
N ILE A 5 -12.10 -21.37 -53.07
CA ILE A 5 -12.64 -20.85 -51.81
C ILE A 5 -12.23 -21.74 -50.62
N LEU A 6 -12.25 -23.07 -50.79
CA LEU A 6 -11.78 -24.02 -49.77
C LEU A 6 -10.28 -23.88 -49.48
N ALA A 7 -9.47 -23.67 -50.52
CA ALA A 7 -8.02 -23.47 -50.33
C ALA A 7 -7.72 -22.16 -49.59
N ALA A 8 -8.37 -21.06 -49.96
CA ALA A 8 -8.16 -19.76 -49.33
C ALA A 8 -8.61 -19.75 -47.85
N THR A 9 -9.73 -20.38 -47.53
CA THR A 9 -10.24 -20.49 -46.16
C THR A 9 -9.35 -21.35 -45.27
N ALA A 10 -8.80 -22.45 -45.79
CA ALA A 10 -7.87 -23.30 -45.05
C ALA A 10 -6.56 -22.57 -44.70
N VAL A 11 -6.02 -21.76 -45.63
CA VAL A 11 -4.81 -20.97 -45.39
C VAL A 11 -5.05 -19.88 -44.33
N ALA A 12 -6.20 -19.21 -44.39
CA ALA A 12 -6.56 -18.21 -43.39
C ALA A 12 -6.75 -18.82 -41.99
N ALA A 13 -7.42 -19.97 -41.89
CA ALA A 13 -7.60 -20.67 -40.62
C ALA A 13 -6.28 -21.16 -40.02
N ALA A 14 -5.37 -21.69 -40.86
CA ALA A 14 -4.04 -22.10 -40.43
C ALA A 14 -3.22 -20.90 -39.91
N ALA A 15 -3.29 -19.75 -40.57
CA ALA A 15 -2.60 -18.54 -40.14
C ALA A 15 -3.07 -18.05 -38.77
N VAL A 16 -4.38 -18.06 -38.51
CA VAL A 16 -4.96 -17.66 -37.20
C VAL A 16 -4.59 -18.65 -36.10
N CYS A 17 -4.59 -19.96 -36.38
CA CYS A 17 -4.21 -20.98 -35.39
C CYS A 17 -2.71 -20.98 -35.08
N SER A 18 -1.88 -20.50 -36.02
CA SER A 18 -0.44 -20.36 -35.83
C SER A 18 -0.02 -19.05 -35.14
N ALA A 19 -0.97 -18.17 -34.83
CA ALA A 19 -0.66 -16.94 -34.11
C ALA A 19 -0.21 -17.28 -32.68
N PRO A 20 0.96 -16.80 -32.22
CA PRO A 20 1.39 -17.01 -30.86
C PRO A 20 0.36 -16.40 -29.90
N THR A 21 -0.06 -17.18 -28.90
CA THR A 21 -0.91 -16.67 -27.82
C THR A 21 -0.11 -15.61 -27.06
N ALA A 22 -0.56 -14.35 -27.12
CA ALA A 22 -0.06 -13.31 -26.23
C ALA A 22 -0.58 -13.60 -24.82
N VAL A 23 0.12 -14.46 -24.09
CA VAL A 23 -0.08 -14.61 -22.65
C VAL A 23 0.52 -13.36 -22.03
N ALA A 24 -0.26 -12.61 -21.26
CA ALA A 24 0.31 -11.54 -20.46
C ALA A 24 1.39 -12.17 -19.56
N GLU A 25 2.64 -11.73 -19.69
CA GLU A 25 3.66 -12.08 -18.71
C GLU A 25 3.11 -11.75 -17.32
N PRO A 26 3.34 -12.59 -16.29
CA PRO A 26 3.08 -12.19 -14.93
C PRO A 26 3.81 -10.86 -14.71
N GLY A 27 3.05 -9.75 -14.69
CA GLY A 27 3.61 -8.44 -14.42
C GLY A 27 4.40 -8.54 -13.11
N PRO A 28 5.51 -7.80 -12.96
CA PRO A 28 6.48 -8.06 -11.91
C PRO A 28 5.79 -8.12 -10.54
N MET A 29 5.56 -9.34 -10.07
CA MET A 29 5.00 -9.60 -8.77
C MET A 29 6.20 -9.43 -7.85
N TYR A 30 6.36 -8.24 -7.30
CA TYR A 30 7.31 -8.00 -6.21
C TYR A 30 6.55 -8.30 -4.91
N PRO A 31 6.54 -9.56 -4.43
CA PRO A 31 6.08 -9.80 -3.06
C PRO A 31 7.01 -9.01 -2.14
N ASP A 32 6.42 -8.19 -1.29
CA ASP A 32 7.16 -7.54 -0.23
C ASP A 32 7.28 -8.52 0.94
N ASN A 33 8.49 -8.60 1.48
CA ASN A 33 8.84 -9.52 2.55
C ASN A 33 9.41 -8.74 3.74
N PRO A 34 9.27 -9.25 4.98
CA PRO A 34 9.90 -8.68 6.15
C PRO A 34 11.39 -8.41 5.99
N GLY A 35 11.82 -7.21 6.41
CA GLY A 35 13.23 -6.81 6.45
C GLY A 35 13.79 -6.37 5.11
N ARG A 36 12.94 -6.23 4.07
CA ARG A 36 13.36 -5.69 2.78
C ARG A 36 13.66 -4.20 2.86
N TYR A 37 12.95 -3.45 3.70
CA TYR A 37 13.13 -2.01 3.84
C TYR A 37 13.70 -1.69 5.22
N ALA A 38 14.74 -0.85 5.25
CA ALA A 38 15.33 -0.38 6.52
C ALA A 38 14.33 0.40 7.40
N THR A 39 13.22 0.85 6.83
CA THR A 39 12.16 1.58 7.51
C THR A 39 11.00 0.68 7.96
N ASP A 40 11.12 -0.64 7.79
CA ASP A 40 10.14 -1.58 8.31
C ASP A 40 10.08 -1.51 9.84
N VAL A 41 8.86 -1.61 10.37
CA VAL A 41 8.57 -1.54 11.79
C VAL A 41 8.04 -2.87 12.29
N PRO A 42 8.17 -3.18 13.60
CA PRO A 42 7.51 -4.34 14.19
C PRO A 42 6.01 -4.35 13.85
N GLY A 43 5.47 -5.51 13.51
CA GLY A 43 4.05 -5.66 13.19
C GLY A 43 3.64 -5.20 11.78
N MET A 44 4.59 -4.86 10.90
CA MET A 44 4.31 -4.47 9.51
C MET A 44 3.56 -5.56 8.72
N ILE A 45 2.47 -5.16 8.05
CA ILE A 45 1.65 -6.03 7.18
C ILE A 45 2.12 -5.93 5.73
N TYR A 46 2.61 -7.02 5.12
CA TYR A 46 3.24 -6.98 3.78
C TYR A 46 2.30 -7.24 2.59
N ASP A 47 1.04 -7.53 2.87
CA ASP A 47 -0.02 -7.71 1.87
C ASP A 47 -1.07 -6.60 1.92
N ALA A 48 -0.71 -5.45 2.51
CA ALA A 48 -1.56 -4.27 2.55
C ALA A 48 -1.88 -3.81 1.12
N ARG A 49 -3.10 -3.33 0.91
CA ARG A 49 -3.55 -2.87 -0.41
C ARG A 49 -4.18 -1.52 -0.25
N LEU A 50 -3.72 -0.55 -1.03
CA LEU A 50 -4.28 0.79 -1.03
C LEU A 50 -5.82 0.69 -1.18
N THR A 51 -6.53 1.46 -0.34
CA THR A 51 -7.99 1.49 -0.21
C THR A 51 -8.69 0.20 0.24
N ALA A 52 -7.96 -0.89 0.51
CA ALA A 52 -8.56 -2.08 1.11
C ALA A 52 -8.89 -1.86 2.60
N PRO A 53 -9.91 -2.56 3.13
CA PRO A 53 -10.28 -2.47 4.54
C PRO A 53 -9.18 -3.02 5.45
N CYS A 54 -9.07 -2.45 6.65
CA CYS A 54 -8.17 -2.86 7.72
C CYS A 54 -8.83 -2.61 9.09
N THR A 55 -8.36 -3.26 10.15
CA THR A 55 -9.05 -3.23 11.46
C THR A 55 -8.25 -2.62 12.59
N ASN A 56 -6.91 -2.64 12.52
CA ASN A 56 -6.07 -2.12 13.59
C ASN A 56 -5.54 -0.72 13.26
N MET A 57 -6.13 0.30 13.92
CA MET A 57 -5.84 1.72 13.69
C MET A 57 -5.12 2.37 14.88
N GLU A 58 -4.87 1.62 15.96
CA GLU A 58 -4.32 2.16 17.21
C GLU A 58 -2.83 1.85 17.38
N ARG A 59 -2.41 0.62 17.06
CA ARG A 59 -1.02 0.15 17.21
C ARG A 59 -0.62 -0.75 16.05
N PHE A 60 0.65 -0.74 15.67
CA PHE A 60 1.16 -1.55 14.56
C PHE A 60 0.36 -1.30 13.27
N THR A 61 0.16 -0.02 12.98
CA THR A 61 -0.79 0.45 11.95
C THR A 61 -0.19 0.50 10.55
N PHE A 62 1.08 0.13 10.38
CA PHE A 62 1.78 0.24 9.10
C PHE A 62 1.76 -1.05 8.29
N GLY A 63 1.74 -0.89 6.96
CA GLY A 63 1.83 -1.98 6.00
C GLY A 63 2.70 -1.61 4.80
N ARG A 64 3.01 -2.61 3.97
CA ARG A 64 3.63 -2.47 2.65
C ARG A 64 2.63 -2.86 1.58
N GLY A 65 2.37 -1.93 0.66
CA GLY A 65 1.69 -2.20 -0.60
C GLY A 65 2.61 -2.90 -1.58
N LYS A 66 2.04 -3.51 -2.64
CA LYS A 66 2.83 -4.13 -3.71
C LYS A 66 3.88 -3.16 -4.27
N GLY A 67 5.16 -3.52 -4.15
CA GLY A 67 6.29 -2.70 -4.60
C GLY A 67 6.94 -1.88 -3.48
N GLY A 68 6.52 -2.06 -2.22
CA GLY A 68 7.15 -1.48 -1.04
C GLY A 68 6.56 -0.18 -0.53
N GLU A 69 5.45 0.28 -1.11
CA GLU A 69 4.80 1.51 -0.70
C GLU A 69 4.41 1.43 0.78
N ALA A 70 4.82 2.41 1.59
CA ALA A 70 4.40 2.46 2.98
C ALA A 70 2.93 2.87 3.05
N LEU A 71 2.11 2.01 3.65
CA LEU A 71 0.70 2.25 3.89
C LEU A 71 0.45 2.35 5.40
N GLN A 72 -0.60 3.06 5.78
CA GLN A 72 -1.08 3.14 7.15
C GLN A 72 -2.58 2.83 7.21
N CYS A 73 -2.96 1.97 8.14
CA CYS A 73 -4.36 1.69 8.46
C CYS A 73 -4.91 2.85 9.28
N ARG A 74 -5.86 3.59 8.72
CA ARG A 74 -6.51 4.71 9.41
C ARG A 74 -7.99 4.78 9.09
N TRP A 75 -8.75 5.34 10.02
CA TRP A 75 -10.15 5.65 9.81
C TRP A 75 -10.29 6.81 8.83
N ILE A 76 -11.24 6.72 7.90
CA ILE A 76 -11.58 7.82 6.98
C ILE A 76 -12.96 8.35 7.42
N PRO A 77 -13.10 9.65 7.75
CA PRO A 77 -14.39 10.20 8.14
C PRO A 77 -15.37 10.26 6.94
N ASN A 78 -16.65 10.43 7.26
CA ASN A 78 -17.73 10.70 6.28
C ASN A 78 -17.92 9.63 5.19
N GLN A 79 -17.68 8.36 5.50
CA GLN A 79 -17.97 7.25 4.58
C GLN A 79 -19.47 6.96 4.52
N TRP A 80 -19.99 6.73 3.31
CA TRP A 80 -21.38 6.31 3.08
C TRP A 80 -21.44 5.08 2.14
N PRO A 81 -22.14 4.00 2.51
CA PRO A 81 -22.82 3.78 3.79
C PRO A 81 -21.83 3.78 4.98
N PRO A 82 -22.29 3.99 6.22
CA PRO A 82 -21.41 3.96 7.39
C PRO A 82 -20.65 2.63 7.46
N VAL A 83 -19.33 2.74 7.58
CA VAL A 83 -18.44 1.62 7.87
C VAL A 83 -17.82 1.85 9.24
N TYR A 84 -17.17 0.83 9.82
CA TYR A 84 -16.48 0.96 11.11
C TYR A 84 -15.06 0.36 11.06
N THR A 85 -14.60 0.04 9.85
CA THR A 85 -13.24 -0.45 9.59
C THR A 85 -12.36 0.70 9.10
N GLY A 86 -11.06 0.63 9.37
CA GLY A 86 -10.09 1.49 8.72
C GLY A 86 -9.92 1.13 7.25
N PHE A 87 -9.16 1.97 6.56
CA PHE A 87 -8.67 1.70 5.21
C PHE A 87 -7.17 1.94 5.14
N TRP A 88 -6.48 1.12 4.36
CA TRP A 88 -5.08 1.36 4.04
C TRP A 88 -4.96 2.60 3.16
N GLN A 89 -4.13 3.53 3.58
CA GLN A 89 -3.86 4.78 2.90
C GLN A 89 -2.36 4.99 2.77
N ILE A 90 -1.93 5.75 1.77
CA ILE A 90 -0.53 6.12 1.60
C ILE A 90 -0.05 6.83 2.86
N ALA A 91 0.99 6.28 3.48
CA ALA A 91 1.63 6.90 4.63
C ALA A 91 2.54 8.04 4.17
N TYR A 92 2.81 8.98 5.07
CA TYR A 92 3.99 9.83 4.91
C TYR A 92 5.26 8.97 4.92
N GLU A 93 6.39 9.58 4.54
CA GLU A 93 7.68 8.90 4.59
C GLU A 93 7.90 8.27 5.97
N LEU A 94 8.06 6.95 5.98
CA LEU A 94 8.18 6.16 7.20
C LEU A 94 9.64 6.11 7.65
N HIS A 95 9.91 6.52 8.89
CA HIS A 95 11.26 6.57 9.48
C HIS A 95 11.51 5.45 10.51
N GLY A 96 10.85 4.30 10.33
CA GLY A 96 11.00 3.14 11.20
C GLY A 96 10.48 3.40 12.62
N VAL A 97 11.15 2.79 13.60
CA VAL A 97 10.84 2.96 15.02
C VAL A 97 11.55 4.21 15.57
N GLN A 98 10.82 5.06 16.29
CA GLN A 98 11.33 6.31 16.86
C GLN A 98 10.79 6.53 18.28
N GLU A 99 11.57 7.19 19.12
CA GLU A 99 11.16 7.56 20.48
C GLU A 99 10.22 8.77 20.48
N ILE A 100 9.20 8.75 21.34
CA ILE A 100 8.28 9.88 21.53
C ILE A 100 9.07 11.10 22.04
N GLY A 101 8.82 12.26 21.42
CA GLY A 101 9.50 13.52 21.72
C GLY A 101 10.89 13.67 21.10
N ALA A 102 11.46 12.64 20.49
CA ALA A 102 12.74 12.75 19.81
C ALA A 102 12.63 13.65 18.57
N ARG A 103 13.75 14.29 18.20
CA ARG A 103 13.80 15.21 17.05
C ARG A 103 13.50 14.45 15.75
N CYS A 104 12.51 14.94 15.01
CA CYS A 104 12.15 14.41 13.70
C CYS A 104 12.84 15.19 12.56
N PRO A 105 13.02 14.56 11.38
CA PRO A 105 13.83 15.15 10.30
C PRO A 105 13.12 16.29 9.58
N LYS A 106 11.80 16.18 9.39
CA LYS A 106 10.96 17.14 8.68
C LYS A 106 9.49 17.01 9.08
N PRO A 107 8.68 18.07 8.95
CA PRO A 107 7.23 17.98 9.05
C PRO A 107 6.67 16.94 8.06
N GLN A 108 5.48 16.40 8.35
CA GLN A 108 4.83 15.38 7.50
C GLN A 108 5.72 14.15 7.27
N ALA A 109 6.28 13.63 8.36
CA ALA A 109 6.99 12.38 8.43
C ALA A 109 6.25 11.44 9.38
N ALA A 110 6.28 10.14 9.08
CA ALA A 110 5.66 9.09 9.90
C ALA A 110 6.72 8.21 10.56
N ALA A 111 6.40 7.69 11.74
CA ALA A 111 7.21 6.69 12.43
C ALA A 111 6.31 5.81 13.31
N GLN A 112 6.88 4.80 13.96
CA GLN A 112 6.20 4.00 14.97
C GLN A 112 6.93 4.12 16.32
N ALA A 113 6.19 4.28 17.41
CA ALA A 113 6.75 4.19 18.75
C ALA A 113 7.17 2.74 19.07
N PRO A 114 8.08 2.51 20.03
CA PRO A 114 8.43 1.16 20.47
C PRO A 114 7.23 0.31 20.92
N ASP A 115 6.18 0.97 21.42
CA ASP A 115 4.93 0.34 21.85
C ASP A 115 3.90 0.11 20.72
N GLY A 116 4.25 0.46 19.48
CA GLY A 116 3.43 0.26 18.29
C GLY A 116 2.56 1.45 17.90
N ARG A 117 2.44 2.51 18.71
CA ARG A 117 1.62 3.68 18.34
C ARG A 117 2.18 4.40 17.10
N PRO A 118 1.32 4.86 16.17
CA PRO A 118 1.79 5.68 15.05
C PRO A 118 2.24 7.05 15.54
N LEU A 119 3.33 7.54 14.96
CA LEU A 119 3.92 8.83 15.26
C LEU A 119 3.85 9.74 14.04
N LEU A 120 3.60 11.02 14.30
CA LEU A 120 3.73 12.10 13.34
C LEU A 120 4.80 13.08 13.84
N CYS A 121 5.60 13.61 12.92
CA CYS A 121 6.50 14.72 13.25
C CYS A 121 5.72 16.03 13.40
N VAL A 122 5.71 16.60 14.61
CA VAL A 122 5.02 17.84 14.95
C VAL A 122 6.03 18.93 15.31
N GLY A 123 6.75 19.42 14.30
CA GLY A 123 7.66 20.55 14.41
C GLY A 123 8.63 20.43 15.61
N ALA A 124 8.63 21.45 16.49
CA ALA A 124 9.50 21.49 17.66
C ALA A 124 9.18 20.44 18.73
N GLN A 125 7.97 19.88 18.73
CA GLN A 125 7.59 18.80 19.67
C GLN A 125 8.19 17.45 19.27
N GLY A 126 8.82 17.35 18.10
CA GLY A 126 9.42 16.10 17.63
C GLY A 126 8.35 15.08 17.25
N TRP A 127 8.66 13.80 17.45
CA TRP A 127 7.73 12.69 17.22
C TRP A 127 6.62 12.67 18.26
N GLN A 128 5.37 12.73 17.83
CA GLN A 128 4.21 12.71 18.71
C GLN A 128 3.23 11.61 18.31
N PRO A 129 2.65 10.87 19.27
CA PRO A 129 1.64 9.85 18.99
C PRO A 129 0.37 10.49 18.47
N GLY A 130 -0.03 10.08 17.28
CA GLY A 130 -1.20 10.65 16.63
C GLY A 130 -1.21 10.47 15.12
N ILE A 131 -2.28 10.99 14.53
CA ILE A 131 -2.51 10.96 13.08
C ILE A 131 -2.78 12.38 12.58
N LEU A 132 -2.47 12.62 11.30
CA LEU A 132 -2.90 13.85 10.63
C LEU A 132 -4.24 13.59 9.93
N THR A 133 -5.24 14.41 10.25
CA THR A 133 -6.55 14.44 9.59
C THR A 133 -6.73 15.77 8.85
N SER A 134 -7.83 15.92 8.11
CA SER A 134 -8.20 17.22 7.51
C SER A 134 -8.44 18.31 8.56
N ALA A 135 -8.71 17.95 9.82
CA ALA A 135 -8.85 18.88 10.94
C ALA A 135 -7.51 19.23 11.62
N GLY A 136 -6.39 18.65 11.16
CA GLY A 136 -5.06 18.81 11.75
C GLY A 136 -4.58 17.57 12.49
N PHE A 137 -3.60 17.75 13.37
CA PHE A 137 -3.06 16.67 14.19
C PHE A 137 -4.08 16.23 15.24
N THR A 138 -4.31 14.93 15.33
CA THR A 138 -5.16 14.29 16.34
C THR A 138 -4.29 13.37 17.20
N PRO A 139 -4.07 13.72 18.49
CA PRO A 139 -3.31 12.88 19.42
C PRO A 139 -3.95 11.51 19.64
N LEU A 140 -3.13 10.49 19.91
CA LEU A 140 -3.54 9.11 20.24
C LEU A 140 -2.93 8.62 21.57
#